data_AF-A0AAD8T7N6-F1
#
_entry.id   AF-A0AAD8T7N6-F1
#
_cell.length_a   1.000
_cell.length_b   1.000
_cell.length_c   1.000
_cell.angle_alpha   90.00
_cell.angle_beta   90.00
_cell.angle_gamma   90.00
#
_symmetry.space_group_name_H-M   'P 1'
#
loop_
_entity.id
_entity.type
_entity.pdbx_description
1 polymer ?
#
loop_
_entity_poly.entity_id
_entity_poly.type
_entity_poly.pdbx_seq_one_letter_code
_entity_poly.pdbx_strand_id
1 'polypeptide(L)'
;MRPDWSSLPSELLGHIADFLLDTNDVDCYMDFRAVCTSWRSATEEPKGNLSDLRFRPRWWIIVDEIFQTDARLMINPVTGRVHRKDLPLLRKYDVITTTPCGFLVLADLEPPHAARVLNPLTGHMIRFMAEVPFELGISAAALSYCSQMPAAPEKCKIAIGTQ
;
A
#
# COMPACT_ATOMS: atom_id res chain seq x y z
N MET A 1 -28.07 -2.48 -25.97
CA MET A 1 -26.76 -1.81 -26.11
C MET A 1 -26.23 -1.59 -24.70
N ARG A 2 -25.04 -2.09 -24.35
CA ARG A 2 -24.45 -1.79 -23.04
C ARG A 2 -23.83 -0.39 -23.11
N PRO A 3 -24.01 0.47 -22.10
CA PRO A 3 -23.36 1.78 -22.07
C PRO A 3 -21.85 1.60 -22.11
N ASP A 4 -21.20 2.34 -23.00
CA ASP A 4 -19.75 2.38 -23.09
C ASP A 4 -19.19 3.37 -22.07
N TRP A 5 -18.87 2.83 -20.91
CA TRP A 5 -18.28 3.60 -19.81
C TRP A 5 -16.86 4.11 -20.13
N SER A 6 -16.20 3.62 -21.19
CA SER A 6 -14.89 4.16 -21.60
C SER A 6 -14.99 5.60 -22.13
N SER A 7 -16.20 6.04 -22.52
CA SER A 7 -16.48 7.36 -23.06
C SER A 7 -16.89 8.42 -22.01
N LEU A 8 -16.79 8.11 -20.71
CA LEU A 8 -17.10 9.06 -19.65
C LEU A 8 -16.23 10.33 -19.76
N PRO A 9 -16.79 11.53 -19.51
CA PRO A 9 -16.02 12.76 -19.47
C PRO A 9 -14.89 12.71 -18.43
N SER A 10 -13.72 13.26 -18.79
CA SER A 10 -12.54 13.33 -17.91
C SER A 10 -12.85 13.99 -16.58
N GLU A 11 -13.66 15.05 -16.58
CA GLU A 11 -14.08 15.75 -15.37
C GLU A 11 -14.78 14.81 -14.39
N LEU A 12 -15.72 13.97 -14.87
CA LEU A 12 -16.44 13.04 -14.02
C LEU A 12 -15.51 11.94 -13.49
N LEU A 13 -14.60 11.45 -14.33
CA LEU A 13 -13.57 10.48 -13.91
C LEU A 13 -12.66 11.08 -12.83
N GLY A 14 -12.29 12.36 -12.96
CA GLY A 14 -11.54 13.12 -11.96
C GLY A 14 -12.27 13.21 -10.63
N HIS A 15 -13.55 13.58 -10.63
CA HIS A 15 -14.36 13.65 -9.40
C HIS A 15 -14.49 12.28 -8.71
N ILE A 16 -14.65 11.19 -9.47
CA ILE A 16 -14.69 9.83 -8.89
C ILE A 16 -13.32 9.48 -8.29
N ALA A 17 -12.25 9.79 -9.01
CA ALA A 17 -10.88 9.58 -8.54
C ALA A 17 -10.58 10.33 -7.23
N ASP A 18 -10.91 11.62 -7.17
CA ASP A 18 -10.72 12.43 -5.97
C ASP A 18 -11.55 11.92 -4.80
N PHE A 19 -12.81 11.53 -5.05
CA PHE A 19 -13.66 10.92 -4.01
C PHE A 19 -13.03 9.66 -3.41
N LEU A 20 -12.54 8.74 -4.24
CA LEU A 20 -11.88 7.51 -3.77
C LEU A 20 -10.62 7.81 -2.96
N LEU A 21 -9.86 8.84 -3.34
CA LEU A 21 -8.66 9.25 -2.63
C LEU A 21 -8.98 9.91 -1.28
N ASP A 22 -10.02 10.75 -1.24
CA ASP A 22 -10.47 11.45 -0.03
C ASP A 22 -11.05 10.47 1.02
N THR A 23 -11.70 9.39 0.57
CA THR A 23 -12.18 8.31 1.45
C THR A 23 -11.09 7.29 1.82
N ASN A 24 -9.85 7.49 1.36
CA ASN A 24 -8.72 6.58 1.59
C ASN A 24 -8.95 5.17 0.97
N ASP A 25 -9.69 5.11 -0.14
CA ASP A 25 -9.95 3.92 -0.94
C ASP A 25 -8.93 3.77 -2.08
N VAL A 26 -7.65 3.80 -1.70
CA VAL A 26 -6.53 3.76 -2.66
C VAL A 26 -6.51 2.44 -3.45
N ASP A 27 -6.96 1.33 -2.86
CA ASP A 27 -7.16 0.05 -3.55
C ASP A 27 -8.20 0.19 -4.68
N CYS A 28 -9.37 0.75 -4.37
CA CYS A 28 -10.43 0.97 -5.35
C CYS A 28 -10.02 1.99 -6.42
N TYR A 29 -9.25 3.02 -6.04
CA TYR A 29 -8.67 3.98 -6.98
C TYR A 29 -7.73 3.30 -7.99
N MET A 30 -6.91 2.35 -7.54
CA MET A 30 -6.02 1.61 -8.43
C MET A 30 -6.78 0.68 -9.37
N ASP A 31 -7.87 0.04 -8.89
CA ASP A 31 -8.77 -0.76 -9.73
C ASP A 31 -9.52 0.11 -10.74
N PHE A 32 -9.97 1.31 -10.33
CA PHE A 32 -10.57 2.32 -11.20
C PHE A 32 -9.62 2.70 -12.35
N ARG A 33 -8.34 2.93 -12.05
CA ARG A 33 -7.30 3.19 -13.08
C ARG A 33 -6.92 1.96 -13.92
N ALA A 34 -7.34 0.76 -13.52
CA ALA A 34 -7.07 -0.47 -14.24
C ALA A 34 -8.11 -0.76 -15.35
N VAL A 35 -9.26 -0.08 -15.35
CA VAL A 35 -10.37 -0.32 -16.28
C VAL A 35 -9.96 -0.17 -17.74
N CYS A 36 -9.42 0.99 -18.14
CA CYS A 36 -8.92 1.23 -19.49
C CYS A 36 -7.90 2.39 -19.52
N THR A 37 -7.24 2.58 -20.67
CA THR A 37 -6.23 3.64 -20.85
C THR A 37 -6.80 5.04 -20.72
N SER A 38 -8.01 5.28 -21.23
CA SER A 38 -8.69 6.60 -21.12
C SER A 38 -8.91 6.99 -19.66
N TRP A 39 -9.44 6.06 -18.84
CA TRP A 39 -9.64 6.28 -17.40
C TRP A 39 -8.32 6.52 -16.68
N ARG A 40 -7.30 5.70 -17.00
CA ARG A 40 -5.97 5.86 -16.43
C ARG A 40 -5.35 7.23 -16.74
N SER A 41 -5.53 7.74 -17.96
CA SER A 41 -5.00 9.04 -18.38
C SER A 41 -5.77 10.24 -17.81
N ALA A 42 -7.03 10.05 -17.41
CA ALA A 42 -7.86 11.11 -16.82
C ALA A 42 -7.62 11.31 -15.31
N THR A 43 -6.62 10.62 -14.74
CA THR A 43 -6.37 10.61 -13.29
C THR A 43 -4.89 10.77 -12.99
N GLU A 44 -4.61 11.36 -11.84
CA GLU A 44 -3.24 11.55 -11.35
C GLU A 44 -2.44 10.23 -11.30
N GLU A 45 -1.13 10.31 -11.56
CA GLU A 45 -0.28 9.14 -11.44
C GLU A 45 0.34 9.07 -10.03
N PRO A 46 0.07 8.01 -9.24
CA PRO A 46 0.62 7.89 -7.89
C PRO A 46 2.15 7.90 -7.84
N LYS A 47 2.81 7.52 -8.94
CA LYS A 47 4.27 7.48 -9.01
C LYS A 47 4.91 8.84 -9.25
N GLY A 48 4.15 9.82 -9.74
CA GLY A 48 4.66 11.14 -10.12
C GLY A 48 4.80 12.12 -8.97
N ASN A 49 4.12 11.88 -7.83
CA ASN A 49 4.10 12.80 -6.69
C ASN A 49 4.34 12.09 -5.35
N LEU A 50 5.62 12.00 -5.00
CA LEU A 50 6.14 11.41 -3.74
C LEU A 50 5.54 12.01 -2.46
N SER A 51 5.06 13.25 -2.54
CA SER A 51 4.57 14.02 -1.40
C SER A 51 3.04 14.02 -1.29
N ASP A 52 2.32 13.45 -2.28
CA ASP A 52 0.87 13.42 -2.23
C ASP A 52 0.38 12.39 -1.21
N LEU A 53 -0.03 12.91 -0.05
CA LEU A 53 -0.49 12.16 1.10
C LEU A 53 -1.82 11.42 0.86
N ARG A 54 -2.49 11.66 -0.27
CA ARG A 54 -3.72 10.95 -0.65
C ARG A 54 -3.45 9.52 -1.10
N PHE A 55 -2.28 9.24 -1.68
CA PHE A 55 -1.89 7.88 -2.09
C PHE A 55 -1.31 7.04 -0.96
N ARG A 56 -1.14 7.62 0.23
CA ARG A 56 -0.65 6.92 1.40
C ARG A 56 -1.72 5.94 1.87
N PRO A 57 -1.45 4.61 1.89
CA PRO A 57 -2.34 3.69 2.58
C PRO A 57 -2.51 4.16 4.03
N ARG A 58 -3.73 4.44 4.45
CA ARG A 58 -4.07 4.60 5.86
C ARG A 58 -4.90 3.39 6.26
N TRP A 59 -4.71 2.91 7.49
CA TRP A 59 -5.47 1.78 8.02
C TRP A 59 -5.32 0.49 7.24
N TRP A 60 -4.13 0.22 6.72
CA TRP A 60 -3.84 -1.07 6.10
C TRP A 60 -2.81 -1.80 6.95
N ILE A 61 -3.19 -2.97 7.44
CA ILE A 61 -2.30 -3.89 8.14
C ILE A 61 -1.87 -4.94 7.14
N ILE A 62 -0.56 -5.13 7.00
CA ILE A 62 -0.01 -6.20 6.16
C ILE A 62 0.18 -7.44 7.04
N VAL A 63 -0.42 -8.55 6.62
CA VAL A 63 -0.28 -9.85 7.26
C VAL A 63 0.75 -10.64 6.44
N ASP A 64 1.97 -10.72 6.97
CA ASP A 64 3.14 -11.30 6.29
C ASP A 64 3.28 -12.81 6.55
N GLU A 65 2.84 -13.29 7.72
CA GLU A 65 3.15 -14.63 8.26
C GLU A 65 2.48 -15.82 7.52
N ILE A 66 1.57 -15.58 6.59
CA ILE A 66 0.73 -16.64 6.01
C ILE A 66 1.24 -17.11 4.64
N PHE A 67 2.10 -16.35 3.96
CA PHE A 67 2.41 -16.61 2.55
C PHE A 67 3.92 -16.71 2.30
N GLN A 68 4.41 -17.92 1.97
CA GLN A 68 5.73 -18.14 1.34
C GLN A 68 5.76 -17.67 -0.13
N THR A 69 4.93 -16.69 -0.50
CA THR A 69 4.74 -16.25 -1.88
C THR A 69 4.99 -14.74 -2.00
N ASP A 70 5.11 -14.24 -3.24
CA ASP A 70 5.23 -12.81 -3.52
C ASP A 70 3.93 -12.03 -3.27
N ALA A 71 2.88 -12.67 -2.78
CA ALA A 71 1.64 -12.00 -2.41
C ALA A 71 1.70 -11.47 -0.98
N ARG A 72 1.04 -10.34 -0.73
CA ARG A 72 0.81 -9.80 0.61
C ARG A 72 -0.68 -9.61 0.84
N LEU A 73 -1.15 -10.07 1.99
CA LEU A 73 -2.52 -9.85 2.43
C LEU A 73 -2.59 -8.55 3.21
N MET A 74 -3.47 -7.66 2.78
CA MET A 74 -3.69 -6.37 3.40
C MET A 74 -5.10 -6.35 3.97
N ILE A 75 -5.24 -5.93 5.22
CA ILE A 75 -6.52 -5.84 5.92
C ILE A 75 -6.76 -4.40 6.33
N ASN A 76 -7.94 -3.88 6.01
CA ASN A 76 -8.42 -2.61 6.51
C ASN A 76 -9.33 -2.85 7.73
N PRO A 77 -8.87 -2.60 8.97
CA PRO A 77 -9.65 -2.90 10.17
C PRO A 77 -10.83 -1.94 10.38
N VAL A 78 -10.85 -0.79 9.71
CA VAL A 78 -11.97 0.17 9.79
C VAL A 78 -13.13 -0.28 8.92
N THR A 79 -12.83 -0.72 7.69
CA THR A 79 -13.85 -1.09 6.71
C THR A 79 -14.09 -2.60 6.61
N GLY A 80 -13.25 -3.40 7.25
CA GLY A 80 -13.29 -4.87 7.16
C GLY A 80 -12.81 -5.43 5.82
N ARG A 81 -12.31 -4.58 4.91
CA ARG A 81 -11.83 -5.03 3.59
C ARG A 81 -10.55 -5.84 3.69
N VAL A 82 -10.45 -6.83 2.81
CA VAL A 82 -9.28 -7.68 2.64
C VAL A 82 -8.84 -7.59 1.19
N HIS A 83 -7.59 -7.23 0.98
CA HIS A 83 -7.00 -7.07 -0.34
C HIS A 83 -5.73 -7.92 -0.45
N ARG A 84 -5.71 -8.88 -1.38
CA ARG A 84 -4.51 -9.66 -1.69
C ARG A 84 -3.77 -8.97 -2.83
N LYS A 85 -2.52 -8.57 -2.59
CA LYS A 85 -1.69 -7.92 -3.59
C LYS A 85 -0.56 -8.83 -4.02
N ASP A 86 -0.50 -9.18 -5.29
CA ASP A 86 0.66 -9.84 -5.88
C ASP A 86 1.76 -8.82 -6.13
N LEU A 87 2.92 -9.03 -5.51
CA LEU A 87 4.08 -8.14 -5.55
C LEU A 87 5.32 -8.91 -6.02
N PRO A 88 5.35 -9.37 -7.30
CA PRO A 88 6.47 -10.16 -7.82
C PRO A 88 7.83 -9.42 -7.77
N LEU A 89 7.81 -8.10 -7.61
CA LEU A 89 9.02 -7.30 -7.42
C LEU A 89 9.75 -7.62 -6.10
N LEU A 90 9.06 -8.19 -5.10
CA LEU A 90 9.66 -8.55 -3.82
C LEU A 90 10.76 -9.60 -3.95
N ARG A 91 10.79 -10.39 -5.04
CA ARG A 91 11.90 -11.31 -5.34
C ARG A 91 13.26 -10.64 -5.50
N LYS A 92 13.29 -9.32 -5.66
CA LYS A 92 14.51 -8.53 -5.88
C LYS A 92 15.01 -7.83 -4.63
N TYR A 93 14.36 -8.04 -3.48
CA TYR A 93 14.63 -7.33 -2.25
C TYR A 93 14.46 -8.25 -1.04
N ASP A 94 15.18 -7.93 0.03
CA ASP A 94 14.89 -8.53 1.34
C ASP A 94 13.78 -7.73 2.02
N VAL A 95 12.72 -8.41 2.45
CA VAL A 95 11.63 -7.77 3.22
C VAL A 95 12.08 -7.69 4.68
N ILE A 96 12.28 -6.47 5.17
CA ILE A 96 12.80 -6.23 6.51
C ILE A 96 11.66 -6.18 7.53
N THR A 97 10.62 -5.41 7.23
CA THR A 97 9.47 -5.26 8.13
C THR A 97 8.28 -4.64 7.39
N THR A 98 7.12 -4.69 8.04
CA THR A 98 5.92 -3.97 7.64
C THR A 98 5.70 -2.78 8.57
N THR A 99 5.14 -1.69 8.04
CA THR A 99 4.79 -0.53 8.86
C THR A 99 3.32 -0.59 9.28
N PRO A 100 2.95 0.02 10.43
CA PRO A 100 1.55 0.13 10.86
C PRO A 100 0.64 0.85 9.84
N CYS A 101 1.24 1.63 8.93
CA CYS A 101 0.54 2.36 7.87
C CYS A 101 0.49 1.61 6.54
N GLY A 102 0.77 0.30 6.52
CA GLY A 102 0.57 -0.51 5.31
C GLY A 102 1.65 -0.34 4.24
N PHE A 103 2.84 0.11 4.60
CA PHE A 103 4.04 0.06 3.75
C PHE A 103 4.92 -1.14 4.08
N LEU A 104 5.71 -1.56 3.09
CA LEU A 104 6.79 -2.54 3.22
C LEU A 104 8.14 -1.83 3.28
N VAL A 105 8.97 -2.19 4.24
CA VAL A 105 10.37 -1.77 4.32
C VAL A 105 11.22 -2.88 3.75
N LEU A 106 12.05 -2.54 2.77
CA LEU A 106 12.84 -3.46 1.97
C LEU A 106 14.33 -3.07 2.03
N ALA A 107 15.22 -4.03 1.80
CA ALA A 107 16.64 -3.79 1.55
C ALA A 107 17.02 -4.28 0.14
N ASP A 108 17.94 -3.57 -0.50
CA ASP A 108 18.62 -4.08 -1.70
C ASP A 108 19.40 -5.36 -1.35
N LEU A 109 19.37 -6.36 -2.23
CA LEU A 109 20.09 -7.62 -2.03
C LEU A 109 21.61 -7.44 -2.09
N GLU A 110 22.07 -6.44 -2.85
CA GLU A 110 23.50 -6.15 -3.01
C GLU A 110 23.94 -5.02 -2.05
N PRO A 111 25.17 -5.09 -1.52
CA PRO A 111 25.76 -3.99 -0.75
C PRO A 111 25.68 -2.68 -1.54
N PRO A 112 25.32 -1.54 -0.92
CA PRO A 112 25.28 -1.31 0.53
C PRO A 112 23.90 -1.59 1.20
N HIS A 113 23.05 -2.47 0.65
CA HIS A 113 21.75 -2.81 1.23
C HIS A 113 20.86 -1.58 1.50
N ALA A 114 20.75 -0.70 0.50
CA ALA A 114 20.00 0.55 0.63
C ALA A 114 18.54 0.29 1.05
N ALA A 115 18.08 1.01 2.07
CA ALA A 115 16.71 0.88 2.55
C ALA A 115 15.72 1.46 1.53
N ARG A 116 14.61 0.76 1.33
CA ARG A 116 13.50 1.20 0.48
C ARG A 116 12.18 1.05 1.19
N VAL A 117 11.26 1.96 0.91
CA VAL A 117 9.88 1.88 1.40
C VAL A 117 8.96 1.75 0.20
N LEU A 118 8.22 0.65 0.15
CA LEU A 118 7.26 0.33 -0.90
C LEU A 118 5.84 0.56 -0.40
N ASN A 119 5.06 1.29 -1.19
CA ASN A 119 3.61 1.32 -1.11
C ASN A 119 3.05 0.14 -1.93
N PRO A 120 2.51 -0.92 -1.31
CA PRO A 120 2.03 -2.09 -2.02
C PRO A 120 0.80 -1.81 -2.88
N LEU A 121 -0.04 -0.83 -2.55
CA LEU A 121 -1.25 -0.53 -3.33
C LEU A 121 -0.90 0.12 -4.68
N THR A 122 0.02 1.08 -4.66
CA THR A 122 0.40 1.87 -5.84
C THR A 122 1.63 1.32 -6.57
N GLY A 123 2.40 0.45 -5.93
CA GLY A 123 3.69 -0.02 -6.41
C GLY A 123 4.77 1.06 -6.41
N HIS A 124 4.52 2.19 -5.75
CA HIS A 124 5.48 3.29 -5.64
C HIS A 124 6.54 2.96 -4.57
N MET A 125 7.79 3.34 -4.83
CA MET A 125 8.92 2.97 -3.98
C MET A 125 9.88 4.14 -3.80
N ILE A 126 10.22 4.41 -2.55
CA ILE A 126 11.16 5.46 -2.15
C ILE A 126 12.47 4.80 -1.73
N ARG A 127 13.59 5.25 -2.28
CA ARG A 127 14.93 4.82 -1.87
C ARG A 127 15.49 5.80 -0.85
N PHE A 128 15.95 5.28 0.28
CA PHE A 128 16.66 6.04 1.28
C PHE A 128 18.17 5.87 1.07
N MET A 129 18.93 6.90 1.45
CA MET A 129 20.40 6.85 1.44
C MET A 129 20.97 6.10 2.65
N ALA A 130 20.12 5.78 3.63
CA ALA A 130 20.48 4.97 4.79
C ALA A 130 20.58 3.49 4.41
N GLU A 131 21.61 2.84 4.92
CA GLU A 131 21.81 1.39 4.83
C GLU A 131 20.94 0.69 5.86
N VAL A 132 20.39 -0.48 5.51
CA VAL A 132 19.74 -1.34 6.51
C VAL A 132 20.84 -2.01 7.34
N PRO A 133 20.85 -1.86 8.68
CA PRO A 133 21.85 -2.52 9.52
C PRO A 133 21.78 -4.04 9.31
N PHE A 134 22.87 -4.64 8.82
CA PHE A 134 22.92 -6.08 8.49
C PHE A 134 22.94 -6.98 9.73
N GLU A 135 23.15 -6.41 10.92
CA GLU A 135 22.98 -7.10 12.19
C GLU A 135 21.69 -6.64 12.83
N LEU A 136 20.65 -7.47 12.74
CA LEU A 136 19.81 -7.89 13.86
C LEU A 136 18.53 -8.52 13.32
N GLY A 137 18.27 -9.76 13.72
CA GLY A 137 16.95 -10.39 13.68
C GLY A 137 15.98 -9.68 14.62
N ILE A 138 15.76 -8.39 14.42
CA ILE A 138 14.80 -7.58 15.13
C ILE A 138 13.70 -7.24 14.12
N SER A 139 12.54 -7.83 14.36
CA SER A 139 11.25 -7.29 13.97
C SER A 139 11.09 -5.93 14.65
N ALA A 140 11.73 -4.90 14.08
CA ALA A 140 11.61 -3.54 14.56
C ALA A 140 10.33 -2.98 13.94
N ALA A 141 9.24 -2.99 14.71
CA ALA A 141 8.09 -2.17 14.39
C ALA A 141 8.57 -0.71 14.38
N ALA A 142 8.75 -0.15 13.18
CA ALA A 142 8.91 1.29 13.04
C ALA A 142 7.59 1.93 13.51
N LEU A 143 7.57 2.39 14.76
CA LEU A 143 6.50 3.22 15.31
C LEU A 143 6.59 4.59 14.65
N SER A 144 6.13 4.69 13.40
CA SER A 144 5.65 5.96 12.92
C SER A 144 4.30 6.18 13.60
N TYR A 145 4.29 7.02 14.64
CA TYR A 145 3.06 7.49 15.24
C TYR A 145 2.28 8.24 14.15
N CYS A 146 1.35 7.54 13.50
CA CYS A 146 0.37 8.19 12.66
C CYS A 146 -0.65 8.83 13.61
N SER A 147 -0.48 10.11 13.88
CA SER A 147 -1.40 10.93 14.69
C SER A 147 -2.83 11.04 14.12
N GLN A 148 -3.15 10.23 13.10
CA GLN A 148 -4.42 10.16 12.39
C GLN A 148 -5.15 8.83 12.60
N MET A 149 -4.81 8.02 13.62
CA MET A 149 -5.66 6.92 14.06
C MET A 149 -6.74 7.45 15.03
N PRO A 150 -8.00 7.67 14.60
CA PRO A 150 -9.11 7.70 15.53
C PRO A 150 -9.16 6.38 16.30
N ALA A 151 -9.69 6.47 17.52
CA ALA A 151 -9.84 5.34 18.42
C ALA A 151 -10.42 4.13 17.67
N ALA A 152 -9.69 3.01 17.68
CA ALA A 152 -10.17 1.77 17.11
C ALA A 152 -11.55 1.44 17.72
N PRO A 153 -12.54 1.00 16.93
CA PRO A 153 -13.76 0.46 17.50
C PRO A 153 -13.40 -0.70 18.43
N GLU A 154 -14.00 -0.75 19.62
CA GLU A 154 -13.65 -1.64 20.77
C GLU A 154 -13.67 -3.16 20.49
N LYS A 155 -13.80 -3.61 19.23
CA LYS A 155 -14.10 -4.99 18.85
C LYS A 155 -13.10 -5.66 17.89
N CYS A 156 -11.89 -5.11 17.70
CA CYS A 156 -10.84 -5.86 16.99
C CYS A 156 -9.84 -6.48 18.00
N LYS A 157 -10.27 -7.54 18.69
CA LYS A 157 -9.35 -8.45 19.38
C LYS A 157 -8.80 -9.44 18.36
N ILE A 158 -7.66 -9.12 17.75
CA ILE A 158 -6.90 -10.11 16.98
C ILE A 158 -6.15 -10.97 18.01
N ALA A 159 -6.59 -12.21 18.20
CA ALA A 159 -5.88 -13.19 19.00
C ALA A 159 -4.76 -13.80 18.15
N ILE A 160 -3.51 -13.51 18.48
CA ILE A 160 -2.35 -14.19 17.91
C ILE A 160 -2.11 -15.43 18.78
N GLY A 161 -2.45 -16.60 18.24
CA GLY A 161 -2.17 -17.88 18.87
C GLY A 161 -0.72 -18.27 18.64
N THR A 162 0.07 -18.41 19.71
CA THR A 162 1.38 -19.05 19.68
C THR A 162 1.20 -20.57 19.67
N GLN A 163 1.85 -21.27 18.73
CA GLN A 163 2.28 -22.66 18.94
C GLN A 163 3.79 -22.67 19.14
#